data_AF-A0A1Q5AL69-F1
#
_entry.id   AF-A0A1Q5AL69-F1
#
_cell.length_a   1.000
_cell.length_b   1.000
_cell.length_c   1.000
_cell.angle_alpha   90.00
_cell.angle_beta   90.00
_cell.angle_gamma   90.00
#
_symmetry.space_group_name_H-M   'P 1'
#
loop_
_entity.id
_entity.type
_entity.pdbx_description
1 polymer ?
#
loop_
_entity_poly.entity_id
_entity_poly.type
_entity_poly.pdbx_seq_one_letter_code
_entity_poly.pdbx_strand_id
1 'polypeptide(L)' 'MTFRFTIDPLDGPSLTAEAVTLRPGTDRAQPVVAIHTSPGRKGPSPTLYVPLDRIDELLGGIRDIARQAAESAN' A
#
# COMPACT_ATOMS: atom_id res chain seq x y z
N MET A 1 5.98 -13.45 -1.97
CA MET A 1 4.52 -13.56 -2.22
C MET A 1 4.01 -12.16 -2.49
N THR A 2 3.21 -11.99 -3.55
CA THR A 2 2.74 -10.67 -4.01
C THR A 2 1.22 -10.68 -4.00
N PHE A 3 0.60 -9.64 -3.44
CA PHE A 3 -0.85 -9.48 -3.36
C PHE A 3 -1.28 -8.29 -4.20
N ARG A 4 -2.36 -8.42 -4.97
CA ARG A 4 -2.91 -7.33 -5.79
C ARG A 4 -4.39 -7.15 -5.50
N PHE A 5 -4.76 -5.91 -5.23
CA PHE A 5 -6.14 -5.45 -5.09
C PHE A 5 -6.47 -4.53 -6.26
N THR A 6 -7.64 -4.72 -6.87
CA THR A 6 -8.12 -3.90 -8.00
C THR A 6 -9.54 -3.44 -7.69
N ILE A 7 -9.83 -2.17 -7.96
CA ILE A 7 -11.20 -1.66 -7.97
C ILE A 7 -11.66 -1.67 -9.43
N ASP A 8 -12.71 -2.43 -9.73
CA ASP A 8 -13.25 -2.57 -11.09
C ASP A 8 -13.71 -1.24 -11.69
N PRO A 9 -13.66 -1.09 -13.04
CA PRO A 9 -13.28 -2.09 -14.05
C PRO A 9 -11.74 -2.20 -14.21
N LEU A 10 -11.23 -3.20 -14.93
CA LEU A 10 -9.79 -3.56 -15.13
C LEU A 10 -8.76 -2.42 -15.27
N ASP A 11 -9.15 -1.22 -15.71
CA ASP A 11 -8.32 -0.01 -15.84
C ASP A 11 -8.41 0.95 -14.62
N GLY A 12 -9.04 0.50 -13.55
CA GLY A 12 -9.25 1.23 -12.31
C GLY A 12 -8.01 1.26 -11.43
N PRO A 13 -8.09 1.97 -10.30
CA PRO A 13 -6.98 2.04 -9.36
C PRO A 13 -6.64 0.64 -8.84
N SER A 14 -5.35 0.34 -8.76
CA SER A 14 -4.82 -0.91 -8.23
C SER A 14 -3.78 -0.66 -7.15
N LEU A 15 -3.73 -1.59 -6.20
CA LEU A 15 -2.76 -1.60 -5.10
C LEU A 15 -2.08 -2.96 -5.09
N THR A 16 -0.75 -2.98 -5.12
CA THR A 16 0.07 -4.20 -5.06
C THR A 16 0.98 -4.15 -3.85
N ALA A 17 1.01 -5.22 -3.06
CA ALA A 17 1.90 -5.37 -1.92
C ALA A 17 2.92 -6.48 -2.19
N GLU A 18 4.21 -6.17 -2.03
CA GLU A 18 5.32 -7.09 -2.24
C GLU A 18 6.30 -7.04 -1.06
N ALA A 19 6.80 -8.21 -0.64
CA ALA A 19 7.87 -8.30 0.35
C ALA A 19 9.22 -7.96 -0.31
N VAL A 20 9.89 -6.92 0.17
CA VAL A 20 11.17 -6.46 -0.37
C VAL A 20 12.19 -6.25 0.75
N THR A 21 13.47 -6.31 0.39
CA THR A 21 14.58 -6.07 1.32
C THR A 21 15.30 -4.79 0.90
N LEU A 22 15.16 -3.73 1.68
CA LEU A 22 15.88 -2.47 1.46
C LEU A 22 17.33 -2.58 1.94
N ARG A 23 18.23 -1.93 1.20
CA ARG A 23 19.65 -1.76 1.54
C ARG A 23 19.98 -0.28 1.59
N PRO A 24 19.62 0.43 2.68
CA PRO A 24 19.77 1.88 2.76
C PRO A 24 21.23 2.26 3.06
N GLY A 25 22.16 2.05 2.13
CA GLY A 25 23.58 2.46 2.27
C GLY A 25 24.36 1.90 3.46
N THR A 26 23.71 1.13 4.32
CA THR A 26 24.23 0.44 5.50
C THR A 26 24.29 -1.06 5.26
N ASP A 27 25.17 -1.77 5.95
CA ASP A 27 25.30 -3.23 5.87
C ASP A 27 24.08 -4.00 6.40
N ARG A 28 23.09 -3.33 7.00
CA ARG A 28 21.88 -3.96 7.49
C ARG A 28 20.78 -3.94 6.44
N ALA A 29 20.47 -5.12 5.92
CA ALA A 29 19.27 -5.40 5.15
C ALA A 29 18.02 -5.17 6.03
N GLN A 30 17.06 -4.39 5.52
CA GLN A 30 15.82 -4.09 6.22
C GLN A 30 14.65 -4.70 5.45
N PRO A 31 13.99 -5.75 5.98
CA PRO A 31 12.80 -6.30 5.36
C PRO A 31 11.64 -5.30 5.53
N VAL A 32 10.93 -5.04 4.43
CA VAL A 32 9.77 -4.14 4.39
C VAL A 32 8.72 -4.71 3.45
N VAL A 33 7.51 -4.16 3.51
CA VAL A 33 6.48 -4.35 2.48
C VAL A 33 6.46 -3.13 1.57
N ALA A 34 6.69 -3.31 0.28
CA ALA A 34 6.48 -2.29 -0.73
C ALA A 34 5.01 -2.31 -1.16
N ILE A 35 4.33 -1.17 -1.02
CA ILE A 35 2.96 -0.96 -1.49
C ILE A 35 3.03 -0.04 -2.69
N HIS A 36 2.75 -0.60 -3.86
CA HIS A 36 2.64 0.13 -5.12
C HIS A 36 1.19 0.50 -5.35
N THR A 37 0.92 1.78 -5.59
CA THR A 37 -0.40 2.22 -6.04
C THR A 37 -0.33 2.67 -7.49
N SER A 38 -1.32 2.28 -8.27
CA SER A 38 -1.54 2.78 -9.62
C SER A 38 -2.93 3.40 -9.66
N PRO A 39 -3.06 4.69 -10.01
CA PRO A 39 -4.35 5.37 -10.08
C PRO A 39 -5.19 5.00 -11.33
N GLY A 40 -4.76 4.03 -12.15
CA GLY A 40 -5.47 3.63 -13.37
C GLY A 40 -5.07 4.48 -14.59
N ARG A 41 -5.62 5.70 -14.74
CA ARG A 41 -5.23 6.63 -15.82
C ARG A 41 -4.10 7.57 -15.40
N LYS A 42 -3.11 7.73 -16.30
CA LYS A 42 -1.93 8.63 -16.24
C LYS A 42 -1.85 9.46 -14.96
N GLY A 43 -1.12 8.93 -13.99
CA GLY A 43 -0.73 9.62 -12.76
C GLY A 43 0.54 8.96 -12.20
N PRO A 44 1.26 9.63 -11.29
CA PRO A 44 2.38 8.99 -10.60
C PRO A 44 1.89 7.70 -9.93
N SER A 45 2.71 6.65 -10.01
CA SER A 45 2.48 5.38 -9.31
C SER A 45 3.41 5.32 -8.09
N PRO A 46 3.05 5.97 -6.97
CA PRO A 46 3.94 6.04 -5.82
C PRO A 46 4.12 4.65 -5.22
N THR A 47 5.31 4.44 -4.65
CA THR A 47 5.63 3.25 -3.87
C THR A 47 5.87 3.68 -2.43
N LEU A 48 5.12 3.09 -1.52
CA LEU A 48 5.31 3.26 -0.07
C LEU A 48 6.06 2.04 0.46
N TYR A 49 7.18 2.27 1.15
CA TYR A 49 7.90 1.22 1.86
C TYR A 49 7.48 1.21 3.33
N VAL A 50 6.94 0.09 3.80
CA VAL A 50 6.38 -0.05 5.14
C VAL A 50 7.23 -1.03 5.94
N PRO A 51 7.94 -0.58 6.98
CA PRO A 51 8.62 -1.46 7.92
C PRO A 51 7.65 -2.47 8.55
N LEU A 52 8.12 -3.69 8.82
CA LEU A 52 7.26 -4.77 9.31
C LEU A 52 6.58 -4.42 10.64
N ASP A 53 7.25 -3.67 11.51
CA ASP A 53 6.73 -3.19 12.79
C ASP A 53 5.66 -2.10 12.67
N ARG A 54 5.41 -1.58 11.47
CA ARG A 54 4.44 -0.51 11.18
C ARG A 54 3.22 -0.99 10.38
N ILE A 55 3.16 -2.28 10.04
CA ILE A 55 2.06 -2.85 9.24
C ILE A 55 0.72 -2.72 9.96
N ASP A 56 0.67 -3.06 11.25
CA ASP A 56 -0.58 -3.00 12.01
C ASP A 56 -1.12 -1.58 12.17
N GLU A 57 -0.23 -0.60 12.32
CA GLU A 57 -0.60 0.82 12.35
C GLU A 57 -1.20 1.27 11.02
N LEU A 58 -0.60 0.87 9.89
CA LEU A 58 -1.13 1.17 8.56
C LEU A 58 -2.53 0.56 8.36
N LEU A 59 -2.72 -0.71 8.73
CA LEU A 59 -4.01 -1.38 8.62
C LEU A 59 -5.07 -0.72 9.51
N GLY A 60 -4.69 -0.29 10.72
CA GLY A 60 -5.55 0.50 11.61
C GLY A 60 -5.99 1.81 10.97
N GLY A 61 -5.05 2.58 10.41
CA GLY A 61 -5.36 3.84 9.73
C GLY A 61 -6.26 3.66 8.50
N ILE A 62 -6.02 2.64 7.67
CA ILE A 62 -6.90 2.33 6.52
C ILE A 62 -8.32 1.99 6.99
N ARG A 63 -8.45 1.21 8.06
CA ARG A 63 -9.75 0.85 8.63
C ARG A 63 -10.50 2.07 9.14
N ASP A 64 -9.82 2.99 9.82
CA ASP A 64 -10.44 4.22 10.30
C ASP A 64 -10.89 5.14 9.16
N ILE A 65 -10.09 5.29 8.10
CA ILE A 65 -10.48 6.06 6.90
C ILE A 65 -11.71 5.42 6.23
N ALA A 66 -11.73 4.09 6.09
CA ALA A 66 -12.87 3.37 5.51
C ALA A 66 -14.14 3.57 6.34
N ARG A 67 -14.02 3.56 7.67
CA ARG A 67 -15.12 3.85 8.59
C ARG A 67 -15.64 5.28 8.41
N GLN A 68 -14.76 6.28 8.37
CA GLN A 68 -15.14 7.68 8.14
C GLN A 68 -15.84 7.89 6.79
N ALA A 69 -15.37 7.22 5.72
CA ALA A 69 -16.01 7.26 4.42
C ALA A 69 -17.42 6.66 4.44
N ALA A 70 -17.62 5.55 5.16
CA ALA A 70 -18.93 4.93 5.32
C ALA A 70 -19.90 5.82 6.13
N GLU A 71 -19.40 6.47 7.18
CA GLU A 71 -20.18 7.43 7.99
C GLU A 71 -20.59 8.66 7.17
N SER A 72 -19.74 9.13 6.24
CA SER A 72 -20.01 10.30 5.39
C SER A 72 -20.98 10.04 4.22
N ALA A 73 -21.26 8.77 3.91
CA ALA A 73 -22.13 8.37 2.81
C ALA A 73 -23.61 8.20 3.21
N ASN A 74 -23.92 8.32 4.50
CA ASN A 74 -25.28 8.30 5.09
C ASN A 74 -25.75 9.72 5.43
#